data_AF-A0A8C1MZG7-F1
#
_entry.id   AF-A0A8C1MZG7-F1
#
_cell.length_a   1.000
_cell.length_b   1.000
_cell.length_c   1.000
_cell.angle_alpha   90.00
_cell.angle_beta   90.00
_cell.angle_gamma   90.00
#
_symmetry.space_group_name_H-M   'P 1'
#
loop_
_entity.id
_entity.type
_entity.pdbx_description
1 polymer ?
#
loop_
_entity_poly.entity_id
_entity_poly.type
_entity_poly.pdbx_seq_one_letter_code
_entity_poly.pdbx_strand_id
1 'polypeptide(L)'
;MRFKDHVHVLTTMLIILIWCFSINWSKLQEAAKWLCNVNDDVNDFVTDCDNLGLFKPHFGCCPHKQCPMNYFPFHIHSGVADVVAAKICFNNTIIMGGIKNNAGQGLNIVLANGATGEVLRNKNFNLESRGPEELLVFLMTLKPGNIVLVASHIDPTPK
;
A
#
# COMPACT_ATOMS: atom_id res chain seq x y z
N MET A 1 -42.68 -47.13 9.98
CA MET A 1 -42.32 -45.75 9.57
C MET A 1 -43.16 -45.38 8.37
N ARG A 2 -44.01 -44.35 8.50
CA ARG A 2 -45.15 -44.13 7.61
C ARG A 2 -44.67 -43.40 6.36
N PHE A 3 -45.04 -43.88 5.16
CA PHE A 3 -44.70 -43.28 3.85
C PHE A 3 -44.95 -41.76 3.80
N LYS A 4 -45.96 -41.29 4.54
CA LYS A 4 -46.33 -39.88 4.69
C LYS A 4 -45.25 -39.04 5.38
N ASP A 5 -44.50 -39.61 6.32
CA ASP A 5 -43.43 -38.92 7.04
C ASP A 5 -42.21 -38.73 6.12
N HIS A 6 -41.93 -39.72 5.27
CA HIS A 6 -40.82 -39.67 4.31
C HIS A 6 -41.04 -38.63 3.20
N VAL A 7 -42.29 -38.50 2.73
CA VAL A 7 -42.70 -37.44 1.78
C VAL A 7 -42.60 -36.06 2.45
N HIS A 8 -42.96 -35.95 3.73
CA HIS A 8 -42.88 -34.68 4.45
C HIS A 8 -41.43 -34.24 4.67
N VAL A 9 -40.51 -35.18 4.95
CA VAL A 9 -39.08 -34.90 5.09
C VAL A 9 -38.43 -34.54 3.75
N LEU A 10 -38.79 -35.24 2.66
CA LEU A 10 -38.26 -34.88 1.33
C LEU A 10 -38.73 -33.49 0.89
N THR A 11 -40.00 -33.16 1.15
CA THR A 11 -40.55 -31.86 0.78
C THR A 11 -39.92 -30.72 1.59
N THR A 12 -39.65 -30.91 2.89
CA THR A 12 -38.95 -29.90 3.70
C THR A 12 -37.50 -29.72 3.28
N MET A 13 -36.77 -30.79 2.93
CA MET A 13 -35.41 -30.71 2.40
C MET A 13 -35.35 -29.97 1.06
N LEU A 14 -36.31 -30.21 0.16
CA LEU A 14 -36.36 -29.51 -1.14
C LEU A 14 -36.62 -28.00 -0.97
N ILE A 15 -37.52 -27.64 -0.05
CA ILE A 15 -37.81 -26.23 0.27
C ILE A 15 -36.56 -25.56 0.84
N ILE A 16 -35.84 -26.21 1.77
CA ILE A 16 -34.59 -25.67 2.33
C ILE A 16 -33.54 -25.48 1.24
N LEU A 17 -33.39 -26.42 0.30
CA LEU A 17 -32.45 -26.28 -0.82
C LEU A 17 -32.85 -25.14 -1.75
N ILE A 18 -34.14 -24.99 -2.07
CA ILE A 18 -34.63 -23.87 -2.89
C ILE A 18 -34.42 -22.54 -2.16
N TRP A 19 -34.63 -22.49 -0.85
CA TRP A 19 -34.31 -21.32 -0.03
C TRP A 19 -32.79 -21.08 0.03
N CYS A 20 -31.94 -22.10 0.15
CA CYS A 20 -30.48 -21.95 0.09
C CYS A 20 -30.00 -21.44 -1.28
N PHE A 21 -30.60 -21.89 -2.38
CA PHE A 21 -30.29 -21.41 -3.73
C PHE A 21 -30.88 -20.01 -4.01
N SER A 22 -32.02 -19.67 -3.39
CA SER A 22 -32.71 -18.37 -3.54
C SER A 22 -32.23 -17.31 -2.53
N ILE A 23 -31.57 -17.71 -1.44
CA ILE A 23 -30.68 -16.88 -0.61
C ILE A 23 -29.39 -16.66 -1.42
N ASN A 24 -29.59 -16.07 -2.60
CA ASN A 24 -28.92 -14.87 -3.04
C ASN A 24 -27.40 -14.99 -3.05
N TRP A 25 -26.91 -15.88 -3.91
CA TRP A 25 -25.53 -15.86 -4.43
C TRP A 25 -25.12 -14.43 -4.86
N SER A 26 -26.05 -13.63 -5.39
CA SER A 26 -25.85 -12.20 -5.67
C SER A 26 -25.66 -11.33 -4.43
N LYS A 27 -26.33 -11.57 -3.29
CA LYS A 27 -26.06 -10.89 -2.01
C LYS A 27 -24.76 -11.38 -1.37
N LEU A 28 -24.39 -12.64 -1.59
CA LEU A 28 -23.08 -13.15 -1.18
C LEU A 28 -21.97 -12.46 -1.98
N GLN A 29 -22.19 -12.21 -3.28
CA GLN A 29 -21.30 -11.42 -4.12
C GLN A 29 -21.26 -9.93 -3.71
N GLU A 30 -22.39 -9.33 -3.33
CA GLU A 30 -22.44 -7.94 -2.82
C GLU A 30 -21.80 -7.80 -1.43
N ALA A 31 -21.99 -8.76 -0.54
CA ALA A 31 -21.35 -8.79 0.78
C ALA A 31 -19.85 -9.09 0.66
N ALA A 32 -19.43 -9.96 -0.28
CA ALA A 32 -18.02 -10.16 -0.59
C ALA A 32 -17.38 -8.89 -1.18
N LYS A 33 -18.15 -8.08 -1.91
CA LYS A 33 -17.69 -6.77 -2.44
C LYS A 33 -17.42 -5.76 -1.31
N TRP A 34 -18.20 -5.80 -0.23
CA TRP A 34 -17.95 -5.04 1.01
C TRP A 34 -16.85 -5.64 1.91
N LEU A 35 -16.51 -6.92 1.76
CA LEU A 35 -15.38 -7.54 2.48
C LEU A 35 -14.04 -7.37 1.74
N CYS A 36 -14.07 -7.18 0.41
CA CYS A 36 -12.88 -6.85 -0.38
C CYS A 36 -12.61 -5.33 -0.48
N ASN A 37 -13.57 -4.49 -0.09
CA ASN A 37 -13.37 -3.06 0.10
C ASN A 37 -13.60 -2.74 1.56
N VAL A 38 -12.53 -2.36 2.26
CA VAL A 38 -12.52 -1.82 3.63
C VAL A 38 -12.32 -2.86 4.74
N ASN A 39 -11.06 -3.28 4.92
CA ASN A 39 -10.50 -3.31 6.28
C ASN A 39 -9.92 -1.91 6.53
N ASP A 40 -10.75 -1.02 7.08
CA ASP A 40 -10.41 0.34 7.53
C ASP A 40 -9.57 0.28 8.82
N ASP A 41 -8.39 -0.33 8.76
CA ASP A 41 -7.37 -0.23 9.81
C ASP A 41 -5.97 -0.02 9.23
N VAL A 42 -5.89 0.43 7.98
CA VAL A 42 -4.68 1.03 7.40
C VAL A 42 -5.08 2.34 6.75
N ASN A 43 -5.22 3.38 7.58
CA ASN A 43 -5.23 4.77 7.14
C ASN A 43 -3.85 5.17 6.60
N ASP A 44 -3.34 4.50 5.55
CA ASP A 44 -2.19 4.92 4.75
C ASP A 44 -2.71 5.42 3.39
N PHE A 45 -3.49 6.50 3.46
CA PHE A 45 -3.88 7.43 2.38
C PHE A 45 -3.87 6.82 0.96
N VAL A 46 -4.85 5.94 0.70
CA VAL A 46 -5.24 5.47 -0.65
C VAL A 46 -5.85 6.61 -1.51
N THR A 47 -6.05 7.80 -0.95
CA THR A 47 -6.82 8.90 -1.55
C THR A 47 -5.99 9.99 -2.26
N ASP A 48 -4.65 9.93 -2.34
CA ASP A 48 -3.90 11.00 -3.05
C ASP A 48 -4.07 10.97 -4.58
N CYS A 49 -4.66 9.89 -5.11
CA CYS A 49 -4.93 9.73 -6.53
C CYS A 49 -6.27 10.36 -6.99
N ASP A 50 -7.07 10.96 -6.08
CA ASP A 50 -8.39 11.50 -6.42
C ASP A 50 -8.31 12.87 -7.11
N ASN A 51 -7.82 12.84 -8.36
CA ASN A 51 -8.40 13.61 -9.44
C ASN A 51 -8.53 12.67 -10.64
N LEU A 52 -9.74 12.12 -10.79
CA LEU A 52 -10.13 11.14 -11.80
C LEU A 52 -10.19 11.78 -13.20
N GLY A 53 -9.03 12.15 -13.73
CA GLY A 53 -8.81 12.49 -15.12
C GLY A 53 -7.95 11.42 -15.78
N LEU A 54 -8.60 10.39 -16.33
CA LEU A 54 -8.11 9.55 -17.44
C LEU A 54 -7.22 8.32 -17.17
N PHE A 55 -6.92 7.85 -15.95
CA PHE A 55 -6.20 6.56 -15.80
C PHE A 55 -6.64 5.73 -14.58
N LYS A 56 -6.75 4.40 -14.78
CA LYS A 56 -7.02 3.42 -13.70
C LYS A 56 -5.84 3.44 -12.71
N PRO A 57 -6.06 3.73 -11.42
CA PRO A 57 -5.01 3.68 -10.42
C PRO A 57 -4.56 2.22 -10.25
N HIS A 58 -3.28 1.95 -10.48
CA HIS A 58 -2.66 0.67 -10.14
C HIS A 58 -1.91 0.81 -8.81
N PHE A 59 -2.14 -0.19 -7.94
CA PHE A 59 -1.59 -0.45 -6.61
C PHE A 59 -0.54 0.55 -6.06
N GLY A 60 -0.99 1.38 -5.10
CA GLY A 60 -0.18 2.02 -4.06
C GLY A 60 0.71 3.19 -4.45
N CYS A 61 1.02 3.38 -5.73
CA CYS A 61 1.76 4.52 -6.25
C CYS A 61 0.87 5.37 -7.17
N CYS A 62 0.94 6.70 -7.05
CA CYS A 62 0.07 7.64 -7.78
C CYS A 62 0.83 8.43 -8.87
N PRO A 63 1.12 7.84 -10.04
CA PRO A 63 1.59 8.61 -11.18
C PRO A 63 0.41 9.34 -11.83
N HIS A 64 0.25 10.65 -11.59
CA HIS A 64 -0.78 11.48 -12.24
C HIS A 64 -0.53 11.67 -13.76
N LYS A 65 0.67 11.33 -14.24
CA LYS A 65 1.06 11.43 -15.65
C LYS A 65 1.96 10.24 -16.02
N GLN A 66 1.88 9.81 -17.26
CA GLN A 66 2.79 8.82 -17.80
C GLN A 66 4.13 9.48 -18.15
N CYS A 67 5.22 8.90 -17.65
CA CYS A 67 6.57 9.38 -17.97
C CYS A 67 6.95 8.99 -19.41
N PRO A 68 7.73 9.83 -20.13
CA PRO A 68 8.30 9.47 -21.42
C PRO A 68 9.27 8.27 -21.33
N MET A 69 9.67 7.72 -22.48
CA MET A 69 10.70 6.68 -22.54
C MET A 69 12.01 7.17 -21.91
N ASN A 70 12.71 6.28 -21.19
CA ASN A 70 13.95 6.56 -20.46
C ASN A 70 13.82 7.50 -19.24
N TYR A 71 12.63 7.63 -18.67
CA TYR A 71 12.40 8.31 -17.38
C TYR A 71 11.85 7.32 -16.35
N PHE A 72 12.26 7.49 -15.09
CA PHE A 72 11.70 6.71 -13.98
C PHE A 72 10.59 7.52 -13.29
N PRO A 73 9.34 7.03 -13.24
CA PRO A 73 8.30 7.65 -12.43
C PRO A 73 8.63 7.50 -10.94
N PHE A 74 8.38 8.54 -10.15
CA PHE A 74 8.51 8.49 -8.70
C PHE A 74 7.37 9.25 -8.04
N HIS A 75 7.05 8.87 -6.81
CA HIS A 75 6.09 9.59 -5.98
C HIS A 75 6.58 9.51 -4.54
N ILE A 76 6.65 10.66 -3.87
CA ILE A 76 7.18 10.78 -2.51
C ILE A 76 6.14 11.52 -1.68
N HIS A 77 5.86 11.00 -0.51
CA HIS A 77 4.97 11.59 0.47
C HIS A 77 5.65 11.56 1.84
N SER A 78 5.69 12.70 2.52
CA SER A 78 6.16 12.76 3.92
C SER A 78 5.17 12.08 4.84
N GLY A 79 5.59 11.71 6.05
CA GLY A 79 4.65 11.26 7.07
C GLY A 79 3.73 12.41 7.54
N VAL A 80 2.58 12.05 8.10
CA VAL A 80 1.60 13.00 8.67
C VAL A 80 1.48 12.71 10.15
N ALA A 81 1.95 13.67 10.96
CA ALA A 81 2.07 13.51 12.40
C ALA A 81 2.71 12.14 12.75
N ASP A 82 2.09 11.37 13.64
CA ASP A 82 2.45 10.01 14.05
C ASP A 82 1.50 8.94 13.49
N VAL A 83 0.53 9.33 12.65
CA VAL A 83 -0.55 8.46 12.17
C VAL A 83 -0.29 7.87 10.79
N VAL A 84 0.47 8.57 9.93
CA VAL A 84 0.79 8.14 8.57
C VAL A 84 2.29 8.16 8.35
N ALA A 85 2.86 7.01 7.99
CA ALA A 85 4.28 6.91 7.69
C ALA A 85 4.65 7.59 6.37
N ALA A 86 5.91 7.98 6.22
CA ALA A 86 6.44 8.41 4.94
C ALA A 86 6.34 7.29 3.89
N LYS A 87 6.06 7.66 2.64
CA LYS A 87 5.93 6.74 1.51
C LYS A 87 6.82 7.16 0.36
N ILE A 88 7.58 6.22 -0.18
CA ILE A 88 8.47 6.42 -1.33
C ILE A 88 8.17 5.34 -2.37
N CYS A 89 7.65 5.79 -3.50
CA CYS A 89 7.43 5.02 -4.71
C CYS A 89 8.51 5.35 -5.74
N PHE A 90 9.12 4.33 -6.33
CA PHE A 90 10.07 4.48 -7.42
C PHE A 90 9.80 3.43 -8.49
N ASN A 91 9.77 3.86 -9.75
CA ASN A 91 9.45 3.03 -10.90
C ASN A 91 8.16 2.20 -10.69
N ASN A 92 7.08 2.89 -10.28
CA ASN A 92 5.77 2.30 -9.96
C ASN A 92 5.77 1.21 -8.88
N THR A 93 6.81 1.15 -8.04
CA THR A 93 6.91 0.19 -6.93
C THR A 93 7.04 0.93 -5.61
N ILE A 94 6.27 0.52 -4.60
CA ILE A 94 6.42 1.03 -3.23
C ILE A 94 7.71 0.45 -2.64
N ILE A 95 8.70 1.31 -2.42
CA ILE A 95 9.99 0.92 -1.84
C ILE A 95 9.99 1.13 -0.33
N MET A 96 9.45 2.26 0.14
CA MET A 96 9.24 2.54 1.56
C MET A 96 7.80 2.99 1.81
N GLY A 97 7.23 2.64 2.96
CA GLY A 97 5.83 3.00 3.30
C GLY A 97 5.31 2.27 4.53
N GLY A 98 4.13 2.68 5.02
CA GLY A 98 3.44 2.00 6.12
C GLY A 98 3.12 0.55 5.78
N ILE A 99 2.62 0.29 4.56
CA ILE A 99 2.34 -1.06 4.04
C ILE A 99 3.58 -1.97 4.03
N LYS A 100 4.78 -1.39 3.82
CA LYS A 100 6.05 -2.14 3.84
C LYS A 100 6.64 -2.28 5.24
N ASN A 101 6.09 -1.57 6.23
CA ASN A 101 6.55 -1.53 7.61
C ASN A 101 8.07 -1.26 7.73
N ASN A 102 8.60 -0.43 6.84
CA ASN A 102 10.03 -0.09 6.78
C ASN A 102 10.29 1.43 6.76
N ALA A 103 9.23 2.24 6.87
CA ALA A 103 9.30 3.68 7.08
C ALA A 103 9.03 4.00 8.54
N GLY A 104 9.70 5.01 9.09
CA GLY A 104 9.60 5.41 10.49
C GLY A 104 9.95 6.88 10.72
N GLN A 105 9.98 7.29 11.98
CA GLN A 105 10.38 8.65 12.37
C GLN A 105 11.77 9.01 11.83
N GLY A 106 11.95 10.26 11.42
CA GLY A 106 13.21 10.76 10.90
C GLY A 106 13.26 10.82 9.37
N LEU A 107 14.43 10.56 8.79
CA LEU A 107 14.66 10.56 7.35
C LEU A 107 14.56 9.15 6.79
N ASN A 108 13.63 8.93 5.86
CA ASN A 108 13.45 7.70 5.11
C ASN A 108 14.11 7.87 3.74
N ILE A 109 15.14 7.09 3.44
CA ILE A 109 15.98 7.28 2.25
C ILE A 109 15.99 6.04 1.37
N VAL A 110 15.77 6.22 0.07
CA VAL A 110 15.95 5.22 -0.98
C VAL A 110 17.11 5.64 -1.89
N LEU A 111 18.03 4.70 -2.13
CA LEU A 111 19.15 4.84 -3.04
C LEU A 111 18.93 3.92 -4.25
N ALA A 112 18.96 4.48 -5.45
CA ALA A 112 18.84 3.73 -6.70
C ALA A 112 19.97 4.07 -7.68
N ASN A 113 20.25 3.16 -8.60
CA ASN A 113 21.13 3.39 -9.73
C ASN A 113 20.42 4.27 -10.77
N GLY A 114 21.00 5.40 -11.16
CA GLY A 114 20.37 6.34 -12.09
C GLY A 114 20.39 5.93 -13.56
N ALA A 115 21.19 4.93 -13.94
CA ALA A 115 21.18 4.37 -15.29
C ALA A 115 20.14 3.25 -15.44
N THR A 116 20.03 2.36 -14.45
CA THR A 116 19.17 1.17 -14.54
C THR A 116 17.83 1.31 -13.80
N GLY A 117 17.72 2.25 -12.86
CA GLY A 117 16.59 2.34 -11.95
C GLY A 117 16.55 1.23 -10.88
N GLU A 118 17.63 0.45 -10.75
CA GLU A 118 17.72 -0.59 -9.72
C GLU A 118 17.83 0.04 -8.32
N VAL A 119 16.97 -0.37 -7.39
CA VAL A 119 17.06 0.05 -5.99
C VAL A 119 18.22 -0.69 -5.32
N LEU A 120 19.22 0.07 -4.89
CA LEU A 120 20.43 -0.46 -4.26
C LEU A 120 20.25 -0.63 -2.76
N ARG A 121 19.66 0.37 -2.09
CA ARG A 121 19.45 0.38 -0.63
C ARG A 121 18.22 1.22 -0.26
N ASN A 122 17.60 0.90 0.86
CA ASN A 122 16.63 1.77 1.54
C ASN A 122 16.88 1.69 3.05
N LYS A 123 16.74 2.81 3.76
CA LYS A 123 16.97 2.88 5.21
C LYS A 123 16.26 4.07 5.84
N ASN A 124 15.77 3.89 7.06
CA ASN A 124 15.28 4.96 7.94
C ASN A 124 16.40 5.42 8.90
N PHE A 125 16.51 6.73 9.09
CA PHE A 125 17.45 7.39 9.99
C PHE A 125 16.69 8.29 10.98
N ASN A 126 16.51 7.81 12.20
CA ASN A 126 15.96 8.59 13.29
C ASN A 126 17.10 9.33 14.01
N LEU A 127 17.26 10.62 13.71
CA LEU A 127 18.33 11.46 14.27
C LEU A 127 18.12 11.78 15.76
N GLU A 128 16.89 11.72 16.26
CA GLU A 128 16.58 11.95 17.67
C GLU A 128 17.07 10.80 18.57
N SER A 129 16.84 9.55 18.16
CA SER A 129 17.20 8.37 18.98
C SER A 129 18.57 7.76 18.68
N ARG A 130 19.13 7.98 17.49
CA ARG A 130 20.36 7.28 17.04
C ARG A 130 21.52 8.19 16.61
N GLY A 131 21.32 9.52 16.58
CA GLY A 131 22.35 10.47 16.14
C GLY A 131 22.64 10.45 14.63
N PRO A 132 23.52 11.34 14.13
CA PRO A 132 23.80 11.53 12.71
C PRO A 132 24.85 10.57 12.12
N GLU A 133 25.56 9.80 12.93
CA GLU A 133 26.73 9.02 12.51
C GLU A 133 26.39 7.99 11.43
N GLU A 134 25.29 7.24 11.61
CA GLU A 134 24.85 6.25 10.63
C GLU A 134 24.42 6.91 9.31
N LEU A 135 23.81 8.09 9.37
CA LEU A 135 23.43 8.86 8.19
C LEU A 135 24.68 9.32 7.44
N LEU A 136 25.69 9.84 8.16
CA LEU A 136 26.93 10.29 7.56
C LEU A 136 27.65 9.14 6.83
N VAL A 137 27.77 7.97 7.47
CA VAL A 137 28.34 6.78 6.85
C VAL A 137 27.55 6.39 5.60
N PHE A 138 26.21 6.43 5.64
CA PHE A 138 25.38 6.15 4.48
C PHE A 138 25.65 7.13 3.33
N LEU A 139 25.68 8.43 3.61
CA LEU A 139 25.92 9.49 2.62
C LEU A 139 27.31 9.37 1.98
N MET A 140 28.32 8.92 2.73
CA MET A 140 29.67 8.64 2.19
C MET A 140 29.69 7.48 1.19
N THR A 141 28.67 6.62 1.14
CA THR A 141 28.59 5.53 0.16
C THR A 141 27.99 5.94 -1.19
N LEU A 142 27.49 7.17 -1.30
CA LEU A 142 26.87 7.67 -2.53
C LEU A 142 27.92 7.79 -3.64
N LYS A 143 27.51 7.42 -4.86
CA LYS A 143 28.33 7.49 -6.06
C LYS A 143 27.69 8.46 -7.06
N PRO A 144 28.48 9.14 -7.91
CA PRO A 144 27.93 9.90 -9.04
C PRO A 144 27.02 9.01 -9.90
N GLY A 145 25.87 9.56 -10.30
CA GLY A 145 24.86 8.82 -11.07
C GLY A 145 23.86 8.04 -10.21
N ASN A 146 23.97 8.04 -8.88
CA ASN A 146 22.92 7.52 -8.02
C ASN A 146 21.73 8.50 -7.93
N ILE A 147 20.52 7.96 -7.86
CA ILE A 147 19.30 8.69 -7.48
C ILE A 147 19.09 8.50 -5.97
N VAL A 148 18.84 9.59 -5.25
CA VAL A 148 18.54 9.58 -3.82
C VAL A 148 17.16 10.20 -3.60
N LEU A 149 16.22 9.42 -3.07
CA LEU A 149 14.88 9.86 -2.72
C LEU A 149 14.78 9.92 -1.20
N VAL A 150 14.25 11.01 -0.66
CA VAL A 150 14.19 11.26 0.79
C VAL A 150 12.79 11.72 1.17
N ALA A 151 12.26 11.15 2.25
CA ALA A 151 10.99 11.56 2.86
C ALA A 151 11.12 11.67 4.38
N SER A 152 10.70 12.79 4.94
CA SER A 152 10.62 12.98 6.39
C SER A 152 9.33 12.36 6.95
N HIS A 153 9.36 11.94 8.22
CA HIS A 153 8.18 11.57 8.99
C HIS A 153 8.43 11.98 10.44
N ILE A 154 7.51 12.76 11.02
CA ILE A 154 7.74 13.52 12.28
C ILE A 154 8.92 14.48 12.09
N ASP A 155 9.38 15.14 13.15
CA ASP A 155 10.58 15.97 13.14
C ASP A 155 11.81 15.12 12.75
N PRO A 156 12.47 15.44 11.62
CA PRO A 156 13.68 14.74 11.21
C PRO A 156 14.92 15.26 11.94
N THR A 157 14.81 16.34 12.72
CA THR A 157 15.92 16.96 13.45
C THR A 157 15.79 16.73 14.96
N PRO A 158 16.92 16.63 15.69
CA PRO A 158 16.89 16.71 17.14
C PRO A 158 16.35 18.08 17.59
N LYS A 159 15.60 18.10 18.70
CA LYS A 159 15.14 19.35 19.34
C LYS A 159 16.27 20.06 20.09
#